data_AF-A0A2E9QYQ1-F1
#
_entry.id   AF-A0A2E9QYQ1-F1
#
_cell.length_a   1.000
_cell.length_b   1.000
_cell.length_c   1.000
_cell.angle_alpha   90.00
_cell.angle_beta   90.00
_cell.angle_gamma   90.00
#
_symmetry.space_group_name_H-M   'P 1'
#
loop_
_entity.id
_entity.type
_entity.pdbx_description
1 polymer ?
#
loop_
_entity_poly.entity_id
_entity_poly.type
_entity_poly.pdbx_seq_one_letter_code
_entity_poly.pdbx_strand_id
1 'polypeptide(L)'
;MNIKGKGDNAIATNLLADLAVGAQSGNTLSISETEAAIGTARQELKDEFVSSSRGLANAERAVKNTFKLALESGWVRGEKAAAMIEEFLGEGPDSLDDVVSDIRKEVRSRRPSRGGYSSYNYTPRSSRWGT
;
A
#
# COMPACT_ATOMS: atom_id res chain seq x y z
N MET A 1 7.81 -3.79 5.78
CA MET A 1 8.19 -4.34 4.46
C MET A 1 9.69 -4.25 4.26
N ASN A 2 10.34 -5.28 3.71
CA ASN A 2 11.74 -5.21 3.25
C ASN A 2 11.77 -4.95 1.73
N ILE A 3 12.16 -3.72 1.34
CA ILE A 3 12.28 -3.34 -0.07
C ILE A 3 13.76 -3.27 -0.43
N LYS A 4 14.17 -3.99 -1.46
CA LYS A 4 15.49 -3.83 -2.08
C LYS A 4 15.35 -3.06 -3.38
N GLY A 5 16.32 -2.19 -3.66
CA GLY A 5 16.31 -1.36 -4.86
C GLY A 5 15.47 -0.08 -4.72
N LYS A 6 15.38 0.66 -5.83
CA LYS A 6 14.65 1.94 -5.94
C LYS A 6 14.06 2.08 -7.34
N GLY A 7 12.94 2.81 -7.44
CA GLY A 7 12.29 3.07 -8.73
C GLY A 7 11.81 1.77 -9.37
N ASP A 8 12.16 1.56 -10.62
CA ASP A 8 11.73 0.39 -11.40
C ASP A 8 12.42 -0.91 -10.96
N ASN A 9 13.49 -0.82 -10.19
CA ASN A 9 14.20 -1.98 -9.62
C ASN A 9 13.80 -2.27 -8.17
N ALA A 10 12.78 -1.60 -7.64
CA ALA A 10 12.28 -1.88 -6.30
C ALA A 10 11.59 -3.26 -6.29
N ILE A 11 11.96 -4.11 -5.32
CA ILE A 11 11.40 -5.44 -5.13
C ILE A 11 11.09 -5.65 -3.65
N ALA A 12 9.89 -6.13 -3.34
CA ALA A 12 9.50 -6.53 -1.99
C ALA A 12 10.06 -7.93 -1.72
N THR A 13 11.12 -8.02 -0.92
CA THR A 13 11.88 -9.27 -0.76
C THR A 13 11.16 -10.31 0.07
N ASN A 14 10.35 -9.89 1.03
CA ASN A 14 9.55 -10.81 1.85
C ASN A 14 8.50 -11.50 0.96
N LEU A 15 7.72 -10.70 0.24
CA LEU A 15 6.74 -11.17 -0.73
C LEU A 15 7.40 -12.07 -1.81
N LEU A 16 8.58 -11.68 -2.30
CA LEU A 16 9.32 -12.49 -3.26
C LEU A 16 9.71 -13.86 -2.68
N ALA A 17 10.17 -13.90 -1.42
CA ALA A 17 10.54 -15.13 -0.75
C ALA A 17 9.33 -16.06 -0.58
N ASP A 18 8.18 -15.53 -0.16
CA ASP A 18 6.95 -16.30 0.01
C ASP A 18 6.49 -16.92 -1.33
N LEU A 19 6.52 -16.13 -2.40
CA LEU A 19 6.17 -16.59 -3.75
C LEU A 19 7.19 -17.63 -4.27
N ALA A 20 8.48 -17.45 -3.98
CA ALA A 20 9.54 -18.38 -4.39
C ALA A 20 9.47 -19.72 -3.64
N VAL A 21 9.09 -19.72 -2.36
CA VAL A 21 8.87 -20.94 -1.57
C VAL A 21 7.72 -21.76 -2.17
N GLY A 22 6.62 -21.11 -2.56
CA GLY A 22 5.52 -21.78 -3.26
C GLY A 22 5.99 -22.46 -4.56
N ALA A 23 6.80 -21.76 -5.35
CA ALA A 23 7.34 -22.26 -6.62
C ALA A 23 8.32 -23.45 -6.49
N GLN A 24 9.12 -23.52 -5.41
CA GLN A 24 10.07 -24.61 -5.20
C GLN A 24 9.40 -25.97 -4.94
N SER A 25 8.13 -25.98 -4.54
CA SER A 25 7.38 -27.23 -4.28
C SER A 25 7.02 -28.02 -5.56
N GLY A 26 7.35 -27.53 -6.75
CA GLY A 26 6.93 -28.11 -8.02
C GLY A 26 5.47 -27.82 -8.38
N ASN A 27 4.72 -27.25 -7.43
CA ASN A 27 3.40 -26.69 -7.67
C ASN A 27 3.49 -25.21 -8.05
N THR A 28 2.62 -24.84 -8.98
CA THR A 28 2.25 -23.44 -9.21
C THR A 28 1.55 -22.92 -7.96
N LEU A 29 1.79 -21.66 -7.59
CA LEU A 29 1.07 -21.01 -6.49
C LEU A 29 -0.44 -21.27 -6.58
N SER A 30 -1.01 -21.78 -5.49
CA SER A 30 -2.43 -22.01 -5.36
C SER A 30 -3.19 -20.68 -5.19
N ILE A 31 -4.51 -20.75 -5.37
CA ILE A 31 -5.41 -19.60 -5.14
C ILE A 31 -5.25 -19.06 -3.71
N SER A 32 -5.23 -19.95 -2.71
CA SER A 32 -5.09 -19.58 -1.30
C SER A 32 -3.76 -18.92 -0.97
N GLU A 33 -2.65 -19.40 -1.57
CA GLU A 33 -1.33 -18.78 -1.36
C GLU A 33 -1.26 -17.41 -2.02
N THR A 34 -1.90 -17.26 -3.17
CA THR A 34 -1.99 -15.99 -3.89
C THR A 34 -2.82 -14.97 -3.11
N GLU A 35 -3.96 -15.39 -2.57
CA GLU A 35 -4.80 -14.55 -1.71
C GLU A 35 -4.07 -14.12 -0.44
N ALA A 36 -3.34 -15.04 0.21
CA ALA A 36 -2.51 -14.73 1.37
C ALA A 36 -1.39 -13.73 1.03
N ALA A 37 -0.75 -13.88 -0.13
CA ALA A 37 0.27 -12.97 -0.62
C ALA A 37 -0.29 -11.56 -0.89
N ILE A 38 -1.46 -11.46 -1.51
CA ILE A 38 -2.17 -10.17 -1.73
C ILE A 38 -2.55 -9.55 -0.38
N GLY A 39 -3.11 -10.34 0.55
CA GLY A 39 -3.44 -9.88 1.90
C GLY A 39 -2.23 -9.33 2.66
N THR A 40 -1.10 -10.02 2.56
CA THR A 40 0.17 -9.60 3.16
C THR A 40 0.67 -8.31 2.53
N ALA A 41 0.62 -8.20 1.20
CA ALA A 41 1.02 -6.98 0.48
C ALA A 41 0.16 -5.77 0.89
N ARG A 42 -1.16 -5.95 1.05
CA ARG A 42 -2.08 -4.91 1.54
C ARG A 42 -1.70 -4.42 2.93
N GLN A 43 -1.45 -5.34 3.86
CA GLN A 43 -1.07 -5.01 5.23
C GLN A 43 0.28 -4.28 5.25
N GLU A 44 1.27 -4.77 4.51
CA GLU A 44 2.59 -4.15 4.46
C GLU A 44 2.56 -2.74 3.83
N LEU A 45 1.73 -2.50 2.82
CA LEU A 45 1.50 -1.15 2.25
C LEU A 45 0.91 -0.20 3.29
N LYS A 46 -0.02 -0.68 4.12
CA LYS A 46 -0.61 0.11 5.20
C LYS A 46 0.43 0.48 6.24
N ASP A 47 1.25 -0.47 6.67
CA ASP A 47 2.31 -0.25 7.65
C ASP A 47 3.36 0.74 7.11
N GLU A 48 3.73 0.64 5.82
CA GLU A 48 4.68 1.56 5.21
C GLU A 48 4.13 2.98 5.10
N PHE A 49 2.84 3.15 4.78
CA PHE A 49 2.25 4.49 4.73
C PHE A 49 2.20 5.16 6.11
N VAL A 50 1.94 4.40 7.17
CA VAL A 50 2.01 4.90 8.56
C VAL A 50 3.42 5.40 8.88
N SER A 51 4.46 4.75 8.34
CA SER A 51 5.85 5.15 8.51
C SER A 51 6.21 6.38 7.65
N SER A 52 5.92 6.37 6.34
CA SER A 52 6.17 7.52 5.46
C SER A 52 5.43 7.45 4.11
N SER A 53 4.95 8.59 3.60
CA SER A 53 4.31 8.67 2.29
C SER A 53 5.26 8.40 1.11
N ARG A 54 6.56 8.72 1.26
CA ARG A 54 7.59 8.37 0.26
C ARG A 54 7.89 6.86 0.27
N GLY A 55 7.86 6.23 1.44
CA GLY A 55 7.97 4.79 1.60
C GLY A 55 6.84 4.07 0.87
N LEU A 56 5.60 4.55 1.00
CA LEU A 56 4.45 3.97 0.31
C LEU A 56 4.62 3.91 -1.21
N ALA A 57 5.06 5.00 -1.85
CA ALA A 57 5.26 5.01 -3.30
C ALA A 57 6.37 4.03 -3.75
N ASN A 58 7.34 3.75 -2.88
CA ASN A 58 8.37 2.75 -3.15
C ASN A 58 7.85 1.32 -2.91
N ALA A 59 7.00 1.13 -1.88
CA ALA A 59 6.35 -0.13 -1.57
C ALA A 59 5.35 -0.56 -2.66
N GLU A 60 4.54 0.37 -3.16
CA GLU A 60 3.62 0.16 -4.27
C GLU A 60 4.35 -0.38 -5.51
N ARG A 61 5.45 0.27 -5.90
CA ARG A 61 6.31 -0.20 -7.00
C ARG A 61 6.93 -1.58 -6.71
N ALA A 62 7.42 -1.77 -5.48
CA ALA A 62 8.03 -3.01 -5.06
C ALA A 62 7.05 -4.20 -5.17
N VAL A 63 5.81 -4.03 -4.70
CA VAL A 63 4.74 -5.04 -4.81
C VAL A 63 4.41 -5.33 -6.28
N LYS A 64 4.21 -4.28 -7.08
CA LYS A 64 3.93 -4.40 -8.51
C LYS A 64 5.00 -5.19 -9.25
N ASN A 65 6.26 -4.86 -9.02
CA ASN A 65 7.40 -5.53 -9.66
C ASN A 65 7.56 -6.97 -9.20
N THR A 66 7.39 -7.25 -7.89
CA THR A 66 7.48 -8.61 -7.37
C THR A 66 6.41 -9.53 -7.99
N PHE A 67 5.16 -9.07 -8.08
CA PHE A 67 4.09 -9.86 -8.68
C PHE A 67 4.25 -10.03 -10.20
N LYS A 68 4.68 -8.99 -10.92
CA LYS A 68 5.05 -9.12 -12.34
C LYS A 68 6.14 -10.15 -12.55
N LEU A 69 7.19 -10.11 -11.73
CA LEU A 69 8.28 -11.08 -11.80
C LEU A 69 7.79 -12.49 -11.51
N ALA A 70 6.84 -12.67 -10.58
CA ALA A 70 6.26 -13.99 -10.29
C ALA A 70 5.43 -14.55 -11.46
N LEU A 71 4.71 -13.69 -12.20
CA LEU A 71 4.01 -14.07 -13.43
C LEU A 71 4.99 -14.44 -14.54
N GLU A 72 5.98 -13.57 -14.81
CA GLU A 72 6.97 -13.76 -15.88
C GLU A 72 7.89 -14.96 -15.65
N SER A 73 8.28 -15.21 -14.40
CA SER A 73 9.12 -16.37 -14.02
C SER A 73 8.36 -17.69 -14.01
N GLY A 74 7.03 -17.66 -14.21
CA GLY A 74 6.19 -18.85 -14.23
C GLY A 74 6.02 -19.52 -12.85
N TRP A 75 6.20 -18.77 -11.76
CA TRP A 75 5.89 -19.23 -10.41
C TRP A 75 4.38 -19.40 -10.20
N VAL A 76 3.60 -18.62 -10.93
CA VAL A 76 2.14 -18.65 -10.94
C VAL A 76 1.70 -19.18 -12.31
N ARG A 77 1.36 -20.47 -12.42
CA ARG A 77 0.74 -21.02 -13.66
C ARG A 77 -0.67 -21.58 -13.45
N GLY A 78 -1.25 -21.49 -12.26
CA GLY A 78 -2.68 -21.73 -12.10
C GLY A 78 -3.44 -20.58 -12.75
N GLU A 79 -4.22 -20.82 -13.80
CA GLU A 79 -4.97 -19.78 -14.54
C GLU A 79 -5.74 -18.84 -13.60
N LYS A 80 -6.34 -19.40 -12.54
CA LYS A 80 -7.07 -18.63 -11.52
C LYS A 80 -6.15 -17.79 -10.62
N ALA A 81 -5.00 -18.30 -10.23
CA ALA A 81 -4.03 -17.56 -9.40
C ALA A 81 -3.37 -16.43 -10.21
N ALA A 82 -3.05 -16.69 -11.47
CA ALA A 82 -2.54 -15.67 -12.39
C ALA A 82 -3.58 -14.56 -12.60
N ALA A 83 -4.84 -14.93 -12.86
CA ALA A 83 -5.93 -13.97 -13.03
C ALA A 83 -6.13 -13.08 -11.78
N MET A 84 -6.02 -13.63 -10.56
CA MET A 84 -6.12 -12.83 -9.33
C MET A 84 -4.98 -11.81 -9.20
N ILE A 85 -3.75 -12.18 -9.58
CA ILE A 85 -2.62 -11.25 -9.57
C ILE A 85 -2.82 -10.20 -10.66
N GLU A 86 -3.26 -10.58 -11.85
CA GLU A 86 -3.55 -9.65 -12.94
C GLU A 86 -4.67 -8.67 -12.57
N GLU A 87 -5.74 -9.14 -11.93
CA GLU A 87 -6.82 -8.30 -11.41
C GLU A 87 -6.30 -7.34 -10.34
N PHE A 88 -5.47 -7.83 -9.42
CA PHE A 88 -4.86 -6.99 -8.39
C PHE A 88 -3.89 -5.95 -8.98
N LEU A 89 -3.17 -6.27 -10.05
CA LEU A 89 -2.25 -5.34 -10.73
C LEU A 89 -2.94 -4.43 -11.76
N GLY A 90 -4.17 -4.76 -12.14
CA GLY A 90 -4.96 -4.09 -13.16
C GLY A 90 -5.78 -2.93 -12.61
N GLU A 91 -6.90 -2.66 -13.28
CA GLU A 91 -7.83 -1.60 -12.91
C GLU A 91 -9.12 -2.23 -12.36
N GLY A 92 -9.60 -1.73 -11.24
CA GLY A 92 -10.85 -2.22 -10.65
C GLY A 92 -10.95 -1.96 -9.15
N PRO A 93 -12.11 -2.30 -8.56
CA PRO A 93 -12.21 -2.42 -7.10
C PRO A 93 -11.15 -3.41 -6.62
N ASP A 94 -10.55 -3.16 -5.46
CA ASP A 94 -9.53 -4.06 -4.88
C ASP A 94 -8.16 -4.12 -5.61
N SER A 95 -8.00 -3.37 -6.70
CA SER A 95 -6.71 -3.19 -7.39
C SER A 95 -5.66 -2.52 -6.49
N LEU A 96 -4.38 -2.68 -6.82
CA LEU A 96 -3.28 -2.06 -6.09
C LEU A 96 -3.44 -0.55 -5.94
N ASP A 97 -3.88 0.13 -7.00
CA ASP A 97 -4.10 1.58 -7.00
C ASP A 97 -5.29 1.98 -6.11
N ASP A 98 -6.36 1.18 -6.14
CA ASP A 98 -7.53 1.38 -5.27
C ASP A 98 -7.19 1.13 -3.79
N VAL A 99 -6.45 0.06 -3.49
CA VAL A 99 -5.92 -0.22 -2.15
C VAL A 99 -5.05 0.92 -1.65
N VAL A 100 -4.14 1.43 -2.48
CA VAL A 100 -3.29 2.57 -2.12
C VAL A 100 -4.12 3.84 -1.89
N SER A 101 -5.12 4.08 -2.72
CA SER A 101 -6.06 5.19 -2.58
C SER A 101 -6.86 5.09 -1.27
N ASP A 102 -7.35 3.91 -0.94
CA ASP A 102 -8.11 3.66 0.29
C ASP A 102 -7.26 3.74 1.54
N ILE A 103 -6.02 3.24 1.52
CA ILE A 103 -5.05 3.46 2.61
C ILE A 103 -4.83 4.95 2.84
N ARG A 104 -4.66 5.74 1.77
CA ARG A 104 -4.50 7.21 1.86
C ARG A 104 -5.75 7.87 2.45
N LYS A 105 -6.96 7.43 2.07
CA LYS A 105 -8.23 7.94 2.62
C LYS A 105 -8.41 7.57 4.10
N GLU A 106 -8.18 6.31 4.47
CA GLU A 106 -8.34 5.78 5.83
C GLU A 106 -7.40 6.51 6.81
N VAL A 107 -6.16 6.76 6.41
CA VAL A 107 -5.23 7.50 7.28
C VAL A 107 -5.55 8.99 7.31
N ARG A 108 -6.07 9.57 6.23
CA ARG A 108 -6.55 10.96 6.24
C ARG A 108 -7.75 11.13 7.19
N SER A 109 -8.67 10.17 7.25
CA SER A 109 -9.82 10.20 8.17
C SER A 109 -9.42 9.89 9.62
N ARG A 110 -8.35 9.10 9.84
CA ARG A 110 -7.78 8.84 11.18
C ARG A 110 -6.90 9.96 11.71
N ARG A 111 -6.46 10.94 10.91
CA ARG A 111 -5.84 12.15 11.45
C ARG A 111 -6.92 12.91 12.20
N PRO A 112 -6.81 13.11 13.54
CA PRO A 112 -7.71 14.02 14.22
C PRO A 112 -7.59 15.37 13.52
N SER A 113 -8.72 15.97 13.16
CA SER A 113 -8.77 17.37 12.71
C SER A 113 -8.11 18.23 13.79
N ARG A 114 -6.82 18.49 13.66
CA ARG A 114 -6.13 19.60 14.32
C ARG A 114 -6.64 20.87 13.64
N GLY A 115 -7.84 21.29 14.02
CA GLY A 115 -8.56 22.35 13.34
C GLY A 115 -9.89 22.66 14.00
N GLY A 116 -9.84 22.96 15.30
CA GLY A 116 -10.95 23.49 16.07
C GLY A 116 -10.50 24.46 17.17
N TYR A 117 -9.31 25.06 17.06
CA TYR A 117 -9.04 26.31 17.79
C TYR A 117 -9.72 27.43 17.02
N SER A 118 -11.01 27.64 17.30
CA SER A 118 -11.69 28.87 16.92
C SER A 118 -11.20 29.97 17.86
N SER A 119 -10.08 30.61 17.49
CA SER A 119 -9.64 31.87 18.10
C SER A 119 -10.48 33.01 17.54
N TYR A 120 -11.76 33.09 17.92
CA TYR A 120 -12.59 34.26 17.64
C TYR A 120 -13.56 34.51 18.79
N ASN A 121 -13.15 35.43 19.67
CA ASN A 121 -13.90 36.62 20.10
C ASN A 121 -13.65 36.97 21.57
N TYR A 122 -12.64 37.80 21.80
CA TYR A 122 -12.82 38.92 22.72
C TYR A 122 -11.98 40.10 22.23
N THR A 123 -12.56 40.93 21.38
CA THR A 123 -12.18 42.34 21.24
C THR A 123 -12.78 43.10 22.42
N PRO A 124 -12.00 43.64 23.38
CA PRO A 124 -12.48 44.74 24.18
C PRO A 124 -12.52 45.96 23.25
N ARG A 125 -13.73 46.34 22.85
CA ARG A 125 -13.96 47.59 22.11
C ARG A 125 -13.60 48.76 23.04
N SER A 126 -12.77 49.67 22.51
CA SER A 126 -12.33 50.95 23.07
C SER A 126 -13.46 51.71 23.80
N SER A 127 -13.21 52.54 24.81
CA SER A 127 -12.62 53.90 24.72
C SER A 127 -12.53 54.42 26.17
N ARG A 128 -11.55 55.21 26.61
CA ARG A 128 -11.55 56.68 26.43
C ARG A 128 -10.30 57.26 27.11
N TRP A 129 -9.55 58.06 26.34
CA TRP A 129 -8.66 59.17 26.72
C TRP A 129 -9.10 59.84 28.04
N GLY A 130 -8.25 60.21 29.00
CA GLY A 130 -7.07 61.06 28.89
C GLY A 130 -7.30 62.28 29.81
N THR A 131 -6.29 62.59 30.64
CA THR A 131 -6.14 63.66 31.66
C THR A 131 -7.01 63.62 32.90
#